data_AF-F5T671-F1
#
_entry.id   AF-F5T671-F1
#
_cell.length_a   1.000
_cell.length_b   1.000
_cell.length_c   1.000
_cell.angle_alpha   90.00
_cell.angle_beta   90.00
_cell.angle_gamma   90.00
#
_symmetry.space_group_name_H-M   'P 1'
#
loop_
_entity.id
_entity.type
_entity.pdbx_description
1 polymer ?
#
loop_
_entity_poly.entity_id
_entity_poly.type
_entity_poly.pdbx_seq_one_letter_code
_entity_poly.pdbx_strand_id
1 'polypeptide(L)'
;MVVLSFIVIWILKYLTRYHTDFSDKMITAIVLIVAPLLVWFIGYYLFINGVKLEIYENEVVQYYTYGSRGRSVLHFKFKLEDIEQIKMKNRPFHCLKMTIKIRNPVFYGLQEKKLNKLEKVSIILDRKKSDCFMQEIEQFHRK
;
A
#
# COMPACT_ATOMS: atom_id res chain seq x y z
N MET A 1 -15.09 -8.67 -1.41
CA MET A 1 -15.23 -7.62 -2.45
C MET A 1 -15.52 -8.22 -3.82
N VAL A 2 -14.59 -8.98 -4.41
CA VAL A 2 -14.73 -9.50 -5.79
C VAL A 2 -16.00 -10.34 -6.00
N VAL A 3 -16.30 -11.28 -5.11
CA VAL A 3 -17.53 -12.11 -5.19
C VAL A 3 -18.80 -11.26 -5.05
N LEU A 4 -18.80 -10.30 -4.12
CA LEU A 4 -19.93 -9.41 -3.90
C LEU A 4 -20.19 -8.50 -5.11
N SER A 5 -19.13 -8.00 -5.76
CA SER A 5 -19.27 -7.23 -7.02
C SER A 5 -19.85 -8.08 -8.15
N PHE A 6 -19.50 -9.38 -8.25
CA PHE A 6 -20.12 -10.26 -9.26
C PHE A 6 -21.61 -10.47 -9.04
N ILE A 7 -22.03 -10.67 -7.77
CA ILE A 7 -23.44 -10.81 -7.41
C ILE A 7 -24.22 -9.53 -7.76
N VAL A 8 -23.68 -8.35 -7.42
CA VAL A 8 -24.30 -7.06 -7.75
C VAL A 8 -24.44 -6.87 -9.26
N ILE A 9 -23.40 -7.18 -10.04
CA ILE A 9 -23.46 -7.10 -11.51
C ILE A 9 -24.54 -8.03 -12.08
N TRP A 10 -24.68 -9.23 -11.52
CA TRP A 10 -25.69 -10.18 -11.98
C TRP A 10 -27.12 -9.69 -11.69
N ILE A 11 -27.35 -9.15 -10.49
CA ILE A 11 -28.63 -8.54 -10.10
C ILE A 11 -28.96 -7.34 -10.99
N LEU A 12 -28.00 -6.45 -11.22
CA LEU A 12 -28.19 -5.30 -12.11
C LEU A 12 -28.57 -5.75 -13.52
N LYS A 13 -27.84 -6.73 -14.09
CA LYS A 13 -28.14 -7.29 -15.42
C LYS A 13 -29.54 -7.91 -15.49
N TYR A 14 -29.95 -8.61 -14.44
CA TYR A 14 -31.29 -9.18 -14.34
C TYR A 14 -32.36 -8.09 -14.35
N LEU A 15 -32.17 -7.03 -13.55
CA LEU A 15 -33.09 -5.89 -13.46
C LEU A 15 -33.18 -5.11 -14.77
N THR A 16 -32.05 -4.82 -15.43
CA THR A 16 -32.04 -4.08 -16.71
C THR A 16 -32.87 -4.77 -17.80
N ARG A 17 -32.96 -6.11 -17.76
CA ARG A 17 -33.75 -6.88 -18.73
C ARG A 17 -35.25 -6.59 -18.68
N TYR A 18 -35.77 -6.15 -17.53
CA TYR A 18 -37.20 -5.92 -17.35
C TYR A 18 -37.68 -4.60 -17.95
N HIS A 19 -36.79 -3.62 -18.22
CA HIS A 19 -37.12 -2.32 -18.84
C HIS A 19 -38.42 -1.68 -18.31
N THR A 20 -38.60 -1.66 -16.98
CA THR A 20 -39.77 -1.02 -16.33
C THR A 20 -39.31 0.15 -15.47
N ASP A 21 -40.17 1.16 -15.29
CA ASP A 21 -39.91 2.31 -14.39
C ASP A 21 -39.54 1.89 -12.96
N PHE A 22 -40.12 0.78 -12.48
CA PHE A 22 -39.79 0.23 -11.17
C PHE A 22 -38.37 -0.34 -11.14
N SER A 23 -37.99 -1.09 -12.18
CA SER A 23 -36.64 -1.64 -12.31
C SER A 23 -35.59 -0.55 -12.40
N ASP A 24 -35.85 0.52 -13.15
CA ASP A 24 -34.92 1.63 -13.31
C ASP A 24 -34.71 2.41 -12.00
N LYS A 25 -35.78 2.61 -11.22
CA LYS A 25 -35.69 3.18 -9.86
C LYS A 25 -34.87 2.29 -8.92
N MET A 26 -35.05 0.97 -8.98
CA MET A 26 -34.29 0.00 -8.18
C MET A 26 -32.81 -0.03 -8.57
N ILE A 27 -32.49 -0.02 -9.86
CA ILE A 27 -31.11 0.07 -10.38
C ILE A 27 -30.45 1.33 -9.86
N THR A 28 -31.13 2.48 -9.97
CA THR A 28 -30.61 3.77 -9.49
C THR A 28 -30.29 3.73 -8.00
N ALA A 29 -31.19 3.16 -7.18
CA ALA A 29 -30.97 3.01 -5.74
C ALA A 29 -29.77 2.10 -5.42
N ILE A 30 -29.63 0.95 -6.11
CA ILE A 30 -28.50 0.03 -5.91
C ILE A 30 -27.19 0.73 -6.26
N VAL A 31 -27.12 1.44 -7.39
CA VAL A 31 -25.91 2.15 -7.83
C VAL A 31 -25.52 3.23 -6.82
N LEU A 32 -26.49 4.01 -6.32
CA LEU A 32 -26.25 5.06 -5.32
C LEU A 32 -25.71 4.53 -3.99
N ILE A 33 -26.01 3.28 -3.62
CA ILE A 33 -25.49 2.65 -2.39
C ILE A 33 -24.15 1.98 -2.65
N VAL A 34 -24.03 1.23 -3.75
CA VAL A 34 -22.84 0.41 -4.03
C VAL A 34 -21.65 1.28 -4.45
N ALA A 35 -21.84 2.34 -5.23
CA ALA A 35 -20.73 3.15 -5.70
C ALA A 35 -19.95 3.84 -4.55
N PRO A 36 -20.59 4.52 -3.58
CA PRO A 36 -19.89 5.07 -2.42
C PRO A 36 -19.20 3.98 -1.57
N LEU A 37 -19.84 2.83 -1.38
CA LEU A 37 -19.24 1.71 -0.64
C LEU A 37 -17.97 1.21 -1.34
N LEU A 38 -17.98 1.05 -2.67
CA LEU A 38 -16.79 0.64 -3.42
C LEU A 38 -15.65 1.64 -3.28
N VAL A 39 -15.93 2.94 -3.39
CA VAL A 39 -14.93 4.00 -3.19
C VAL A 39 -14.35 3.94 -1.76
N TRP A 40 -15.22 3.79 -0.76
CA TRP A 40 -14.80 3.63 0.64
C TRP A 40 -13.89 2.42 0.84
N PHE A 41 -14.24 1.25 0.27
CA PHE A 41 -13.42 0.05 0.37
C PHE A 41 -12.06 0.19 -0.32
N ILE A 42 -11.99 0.88 -1.47
CA ILE A 42 -10.71 1.17 -2.15
C ILE A 42 -9.83 2.06 -1.26
N GLY A 43 -10.39 3.14 -0.72
CA GLY A 43 -9.66 4.05 0.19
C GLY A 43 -9.19 3.34 1.46
N TYR A 44 -10.06 2.56 2.08
CA TYR A 44 -9.74 1.78 3.28
C TYR A 44 -8.64 0.74 3.04
N TYR A 45 -8.68 0.05 1.90
CA TYR A 45 -7.64 -0.90 1.51
C TYR A 45 -6.28 -0.19 1.33
N LEU A 46 -6.25 0.97 0.69
CA LEU A 46 -5.04 1.78 0.54
C LEU A 46 -4.51 2.25 1.91
N PHE A 47 -5.40 2.60 2.82
CA PHE A 47 -5.04 3.06 4.16
C PHE A 47 -4.40 1.95 5.01
N ILE A 48 -5.02 0.75 5.07
CA ILE A 48 -4.45 -0.38 5.82
C ILE A 48 -3.12 -0.85 5.24
N ASN A 49 -3.01 -0.88 3.91
CA ASN A 49 -1.77 -1.28 3.25
C ASN A 49 -0.78 -0.12 3.10
N GLY A 50 -1.06 1.02 3.75
CA GLY A 50 -0.15 2.14 3.81
C GLY A 50 1.12 1.74 4.54
N VAL A 51 2.23 2.30 4.08
CA VAL A 51 3.55 2.08 4.65
C VAL A 51 4.22 3.43 4.77
N LYS A 52 4.93 3.65 5.88
CA LYS A 52 5.73 4.85 6.09
C LYS A 52 7.19 4.45 6.24
N LEU A 53 8.07 5.15 5.52
CA LEU A 53 9.52 4.98 5.61
C LEU A 53 10.09 6.30 6.11
N GLU A 54 10.89 6.25 7.17
CA GLU A 54 11.57 7.40 7.75
C GLU A 54 13.08 7.14 7.75
N ILE A 55 13.85 8.14 7.31
CA ILE A 55 15.32 8.13 7.38
C ILE A 55 15.71 9.12 8.47
N TYR A 56 16.52 8.66 9.42
CA TYR A 56 17.06 9.49 10.50
C TYR A 56 18.51 9.88 10.20
N GLU A 57 18.98 10.98 10.79
CA GLU A 57 20.33 11.52 10.57
C GLU A 57 21.46 10.52 10.84
N ASN A 58 21.25 9.57 11.77
CA ASN A 58 22.20 8.50 12.07
C ASN A 58 22.19 7.35 11.04
N GLU A 59 21.69 7.61 9.82
CA GLU A 59 21.60 6.64 8.71
C GLU A 59 20.75 5.40 9.04
N VAL A 60 19.87 5.54 10.03
CA VAL A 60 18.93 4.52 10.45
C VAL A 60 17.62 4.73 9.72
N VAL A 61 17.15 3.68 9.07
CA VAL A 61 15.87 3.66 8.38
C VAL A 61 14.85 2.89 9.22
N GLN A 62 13.69 3.50 9.42
CA GLN A 62 12.55 2.91 10.12
C GLN A 62 11.40 2.68 9.15
N TYR A 63 10.93 1.44 9.10
CA TYR A 63 9.82 1.00 8.26
C TYR A 63 8.60 0.71 9.13
N TYR A 64 7.55 1.50 8.92
CA TYR A 64 6.29 1.39 9.65
C TYR A 64 5.18 0.87 8.77
N THR A 65 4.35 0.03 9.36
CA THR A 65 3.06 -0.42 8.80
C THR A 65 1.92 0.18 9.60
N TYR A 66 0.78 0.46 8.98
CA TYR A 66 -0.40 0.90 9.74
C TYR A 66 -1.12 -0.31 10.38
N GLY A 67 -1.37 -0.23 11.67
CA GLY A 67 -2.21 -1.19 12.38
C GLY A 67 -3.70 -1.00 12.07
N SER A 68 -4.54 -1.94 12.49
CA SER A 68 -6.00 -1.90 12.28
C SER A 68 -6.68 -0.65 12.88
N ARG A 69 -6.05 -0.02 13.88
CA ARG A 69 -6.51 1.23 14.52
C ARG A 69 -5.90 2.49 13.91
N GLY A 70 -5.21 2.40 12.76
CA GLY A 70 -4.59 3.53 12.07
C GLY A 70 -3.33 4.09 12.74
N ARG A 71 -2.80 3.45 13.79
CA ARG A 71 -1.52 3.83 14.41
C ARG A 71 -0.37 3.25 13.59
N SER A 72 0.69 4.04 13.40
CA SER A 72 1.95 3.57 12.82
C SER A 72 2.64 2.61 13.78
N VAL A 73 2.88 1.38 13.32
CA VAL A 73 3.59 0.34 14.06
C VAL A 73 4.93 0.13 13.40
N LEU A 74 6.02 0.33 14.15
CA LEU A 74 7.37 0.05 13.67
C LEU A 74 7.48 -1.45 13.42
N HIS A 75 7.85 -1.84 12.20
CA HIS A 75 7.92 -3.24 11.79
C HIS A 75 9.37 -3.65 11.57
N PHE A 76 10.16 -2.81 10.91
CA PHE A 76 11.60 -3.04 10.71
C PHE A 76 12.42 -1.79 10.97
N LYS A 77 13.62 -2.00 11.51
CA LYS A 77 14.69 -1.00 11.64
C LYS A 77 15.97 -1.58 11.06
N PHE A 78 16.67 -0.80 10.25
CA PHE A 78 17.91 -1.20 9.59
C PHE A 78 18.77 0.02 9.28
N LYS A 79 20.07 -0.18 9.03
CA LYS A 79 20.93 0.90 8.56
C LYS A 79 20.89 1.01 7.03
N LEU A 80 21.25 2.17 6.49
CA LEU A 80 21.42 2.36 5.05
C LEU A 80 22.45 1.38 4.45
N GLU A 81 23.52 1.07 5.19
CA GLU A 81 24.56 0.08 4.82
C GLU A 81 24.01 -1.34 4.62
N ASP A 82 22.92 -1.69 5.29
CA ASP A 82 22.30 -3.03 5.22
C ASP A 82 21.45 -3.20 3.96
N ILE A 83 21.26 -2.15 3.15
CA ILE A 83 20.51 -2.19 1.90
C ILE A 83 21.37 -2.83 0.81
N GLU A 84 20.96 -4.01 0.35
CA GLU A 84 21.69 -4.73 -0.70
C GLU A 84 21.22 -4.32 -2.10
N GLN A 85 19.90 -4.14 -2.28
CA GLN A 85 19.34 -3.84 -3.58
C GLN A 85 18.01 -3.12 -3.47
N ILE A 86 17.84 -2.10 -4.30
CA ILE A 86 16.56 -1.41 -4.49
C ILE A 86 16.04 -1.74 -5.88
N LYS A 87 14.79 -2.20 -5.97
CA LYS A 87 14.09 -2.45 -7.24
C LYS A 87 12.87 -1.56 -7.33
N MET A 88 12.68 -0.96 -8.49
CA MET A 88 11.55 -0.08 -8.77
C MET A 88 10.65 -0.67 -9.86
N LYS A 89 9.33 -0.58 -9.67
CA LYS A 89 8.34 -0.98 -10.66
C LYS A 89 7.28 0.10 -10.81
N ASN A 90 7.04 0.56 -12.03
CA ASN A 90 6.01 1.55 -12.31
C ASN A 90 4.62 1.03 -11.95
N ARG A 91 3.80 1.90 -11.37
CA ARG A 91 2.39 1.69 -11.07
C ARG A 91 1.57 2.76 -11.81
N PRO A 92 0.26 2.55 -12.01
CA PRO A 92 -0.65 3.60 -12.47
C PRO A 92 -0.64 4.82 -11.52
N PHE A 93 -1.18 5.96 -11.97
CA PHE A 93 -1.33 7.19 -11.18
C PHE A 93 -0.02 7.87 -10.77
N HIS A 94 0.99 7.88 -11.64
CA HIS A 94 2.32 8.48 -11.36
C HIS A 94 3.02 7.93 -10.09
N CYS A 95 2.56 6.78 -9.60
CA CYS A 95 3.14 6.09 -8.46
C CYS A 95 4.18 5.07 -8.92
N LEU A 96 5.05 4.70 -7.98
CA LEU A 96 6.05 3.67 -8.18
C LEU A 96 6.05 2.75 -6.96
N LYS A 97 6.22 1.45 -7.20
CA LYS A 97 6.45 0.47 -6.14
C LYS A 97 7.96 0.25 -6.01
N MET A 98 8.52 0.72 -4.91
CA MET A 98 9.90 0.46 -4.53
C MET A 98 9.97 -0.77 -3.63
N THR A 99 10.89 -1.68 -3.92
CA THR A 99 11.15 -2.90 -3.14
C THR A 99 12.61 -2.89 -2.72
N ILE A 100 12.85 -2.86 -1.42
CA ILE A 100 14.19 -2.79 -0.82
C ILE A 100 14.51 -4.17 -0.25
N LYS A 101 15.63 -4.75 -0.67
CA LYS A 101 16.22 -5.94 -0.05
C LYS A 101 17.18 -5.51 1.04
N ILE A 102 16.94 -5.98 2.25
CA ILE A 102 17.68 -5.57 3.45
C ILE A 102 18.30 -6.80 4.08
N ARG A 103 19.59 -6.71 4.40
CA ARG A 103 20.32 -7.74 5.11
C ARG A 103 20.15 -7.55 6.61
N ASN A 104 19.76 -8.60 7.31
CA ASN A 104 19.74 -8.66 8.76
C ASN A 104 18.95 -7.55 9.51
N PRO A 105 17.72 -7.18 9.09
CA PRO A 105 16.98 -6.11 9.76
C PRO A 105 16.56 -6.50 11.19
N VAL A 106 16.37 -5.50 12.05
CA VAL A 106 15.75 -5.68 13.36
C VAL A 106 14.24 -5.60 13.20
N PHE A 107 13.55 -6.69 13.54
CA PHE A 107 12.10 -6.79 13.52
C PHE A 107 11.51 -6.37 14.87
N TYR A 108 10.50 -5.51 14.81
CA TYR A 108 9.77 -5.00 15.96
C TYR A 108 8.36 -5.61 15.94
N GLY A 109 8.21 -6.76 16.59
CA GLY A 109 6.93 -7.44 16.77
C GLY A 109 6.57 -7.52 18.26
N LEU A 110 6.20 -8.72 18.74
CA LEU A 110 6.00 -8.97 20.17
C LEU A 110 7.31 -8.83 20.97
N GLN A 111 8.44 -9.13 20.34
CA GLN A 111 9.78 -8.95 20.89
C GLN A 111 10.69 -8.42 19.79
N GLU A 112 11.66 -7.60 20.20
CA GLU A 112 12.72 -7.13 19.30
C GLU A 112 13.64 -8.29 18.93
N LYS A 113 13.78 -8.56 17.63
CA LYS A 113 14.63 -9.66 17.15
C LYS A 113 15.38 -9.26 15.90
N LYS A 114 16.70 -9.46 15.90
CA LYS A 114 17.52 -9.38 14.68
C LYS A 114 17.23 -10.59 13.81
N LEU A 115 16.68 -10.36 12.62
CA LEU A 115 16.39 -11.40 11.65
C LEU A 115 17.67 -11.68 10.89
N ASN A 116 18.47 -12.71 11.24
CA ASN A 116 19.72 -13.05 10.53
C ASN A 116 19.48 -13.62 9.10
N LYS A 117 18.73 -12.90 8.28
CA LYS A 117 18.32 -13.26 6.92
C LYS A 117 18.12 -12.02 6.05
N LEU A 118 17.99 -12.23 4.75
CA LEU A 118 17.61 -11.20 3.79
C LEU A 118 16.09 -11.03 3.76
N GLU A 119 15.62 -9.81 3.97
CA GLU A 119 14.19 -9.47 3.94
C GLU A 119 13.85 -8.51 2.81
N LYS A 120 12.59 -8.55 2.38
CA LYS A 120 12.07 -7.70 1.31
C LYS A 120 10.96 -6.83 1.86
N VAL A 121 11.20 -5.53 1.92
CA VAL A 121 10.16 -4.55 2.23
C VAL A 121 9.72 -3.85 0.95
N SER A 122 8.45 -3.50 0.88
CA SER A 122 7.94 -2.73 -0.26
C SER A 122 7.11 -1.55 0.17
N ILE A 123 7.22 -0.47 -0.58
CA ILE A 123 6.52 0.78 -0.37
C ILE A 123 6.03 1.31 -1.73
N ILE A 124 4.84 1.91 -1.72
CA ILE A 124 4.29 2.62 -2.87
C ILE A 124 4.41 4.11 -2.57
N LEU A 125 5.02 4.84 -3.48
CA LEU A 125 5.26 6.27 -3.31
C LEU A 125 5.14 7.00 -4.65
N ASP A 126 4.95 8.30 -4.58
CA ASP A 126 4.96 9.18 -5.74
C ASP A 126 6.35 9.19 -6.40
N ARG A 127 6.40 9.33 -7.73
CA ARG A 127 7.66 9.34 -8.49
C ARG A 127 8.62 10.43 -8.01
N LYS A 128 8.14 11.65 -7.75
CA LYS A 128 8.99 12.76 -7.28
C LYS A 128 9.62 12.47 -5.93
N LYS A 129 8.85 11.86 -5.02
CA LYS A 129 9.35 11.43 -3.71
C LYS A 129 10.36 10.29 -3.84
N SER A 130 10.17 9.41 -4.83
CA SER A 130 11.10 8.31 -5.12
C SER A 130 12.43 8.83 -5.63
N ASP A 131 12.39 9.80 -6.54
CA ASP A 131 13.60 10.39 -7.11
C ASP A 131 14.42 11.12 -6.02
N CYS A 132 13.76 11.85 -5.11
CA CYS A 132 14.40 12.46 -3.94
C CYS A 132 15.07 11.42 -3.04
N PHE A 133 14.37 10.34 -2.72
CA PHE A 133 14.91 9.25 -1.90
C PHE A 133 16.15 8.62 -2.56
N MET A 134 16.12 8.36 -3.86
CA MET A 134 17.26 7.80 -4.57
C MET A 134 18.47 8.74 -4.56
N GLN A 135 18.26 10.05 -4.69
CA GLN A 135 19.34 11.04 -4.59
C GLN A 135 20.02 11.03 -3.21
N GLU A 136 19.24 10.91 -2.12
CA GLU A 136 19.80 10.80 -0.76
C GLU A 136 20.64 9.52 -0.59
N ILE A 137 20.15 8.38 -1.10
CA ILE A 137 20.89 7.10 -1.08
C ILE A 137 22.19 7.19 -1.90
N GLU A 138 22.15 7.81 -3.08
CA GLU A 138 23.34 7.99 -3.93
C GLU A 138 24.37 8.91 -3.28
N GLN A 139 23.93 9.98 -2.61
CA GLN A 139 24.82 10.87 -1.87
C GLN A 139 25.49 10.14 -0.70
N PHE A 140 24.75 9.24 -0.04
CA PHE A 140 25.30 8.41 1.03
C PHE A 140 26.40 7.46 0.50
N HIS A 141 26.16 6.76 -0.61
CA HIS A 141 27.16 5.87 -1.21
C HIS A 141 28.40 6.57 -1.79
N ARG A 142 28.37 7.90 -1.97
CA ARG A 142 29.51 8.69 -2.44
C ARG A 142 30.41 9.23 -1.30
N LYS A 143 29.94 9.21 -0.05
CA LYS A 143 30.74 9.55 1.13
C LYS A 143 31.52 8.32 1.59
#